data_AF-A0A259MB92-F1
#
_entry.id   AF-A0A259MB92-F1
#
_cell.length_a   1.000
_cell.length_b   1.000
_cell.length_c   1.000
_cell.angle_alpha   90.00
_cell.angle_beta   90.00
_cell.angle_gamma   90.00
#
_symmetry.space_group_name_H-M   'P 1'
#
loop_
_entity.id
_entity.type
_entity.pdbx_description
1 polymer ?
#
loop_
_entity_poly.entity_id
_entity_poly.type
_entity_poly.pdbx_seq_one_letter_code
_entity_poly.pdbx_strand_id
1 'polypeptide(L)' 'EAEKRGLHQQMLTAQVHATPFYERLGFRIVSDEYLDAGIPHVDMVRNSQ' A
#
# COMPACT_ATOMS: atom_id res chain seq x y z
N GLU A 1 7.45 6.00 24.99
CA GLU A 1 6.74 7.17 24.45
C GLU A 1 6.72 7.11 22.91
N ALA A 2 5.90 6.24 22.33
CA ALA A 2 5.57 6.28 20.91
C ALA A 2 4.06 6.15 20.85
N GLU A 3 3.43 7.30 20.60
CA GLU A 3 2.00 7.52 20.64
C GLU A 3 1.25 6.39 19.95
N LYS A 4 0.27 5.83 20.64
CA LYS A 4 -0.85 5.09 20.06
C LYS A 4 -1.58 6.03 19.09
N ARG A 5 -1.00 6.26 17.91
CA ARG A 5 -1.68 6.95 16.82
C ARG A 5 -2.73 5.97 16.35
N GLY A 6 -3.99 6.39 16.33
CA GLY A 6 -5.10 5.69 15.70
C GLY A 6 -4.83 5.52 14.21
N LEU A 7 -3.89 4.62 13.88
CA LEU A 7 -3.51 4.21 12.54
C LEU A 7 -4.61 3.28 12.04
N HIS A 8 -5.78 3.87 11.85
CA HIS A 8 -6.94 3.25 11.22
C HIS A 8 -6.65 2.92 9.75
N GLN A 9 -5.54 3.41 9.21
CA GLN A 9 -5.10 3.15 7.85
C GLN A 9 -3.60 2.88 7.80
N GLN A 10 -3.23 1.81 7.10
CA GLN A 10 -1.88 1.42 6.75
C GLN A 10 -1.67 1.74 5.27
N MET A 11 -0.50 2.27 4.91
CA MET A 11 -0.13 2.59 3.54
C MET A 11 1.19 1.89 3.20
N LEU A 12 1.33 1.45 1.95
CA LEU A 12 2.54 0.89 1.40
C LEU A 12 2.68 1.24 -0.08
N THR A 13 3.90 1.15 -0.59
CA THR A 13 4.19 1.10 -2.02
C THR A 13 4.41 -0.35 -2.42
N ALA A 14 3.85 -0.78 -3.54
CA ALA A 14 4.03 -2.12 -4.06
C ALA A 14 4.43 -2.07 -5.53
N GLN A 15 5.31 -2.97 -5.95
CA GLN A 15 5.50 -3.26 -7.37
C GLN A 15 4.17 -3.71 -7.97
N VAL A 16 3.86 -3.29 -9.19
CA VAL A 16 2.59 -3.62 -9.88
C VAL A 16 2.36 -5.13 -9.93
N HIS A 17 3.42 -5.91 -10.13
CA HIS A 17 3.33 -7.38 -10.14
C HIS A 17 2.99 -8.00 -8.77
N ALA A 18 3.26 -7.30 -7.67
CA ALA A 18 2.98 -7.74 -6.31
C ALA A 18 1.59 -7.30 -5.80
N THR A 19 0.86 -6.48 -6.55
CA THR A 19 -0.46 -5.98 -6.12
C THR A 19 -1.43 -7.11 -5.77
N PRO A 20 -1.53 -8.26 -6.51
CA PRO A 20 -2.51 -9.29 -6.17
C PRO A 20 -2.23 -9.98 -4.82
N PHE A 21 -0.98 -9.96 -4.35
CA PHE A 21 -0.61 -10.45 -3.03
C PHE A 21 -1.16 -9.52 -1.93
N TYR A 22 -0.99 -8.21 -2.08
CA TYR A 22 -1.45 -7.23 -1.10
C TYR A 22 -2.96 -7.02 -1.14
N GLU A 23 -3.60 -7.15 -2.31
CA GLU A 23 -5.06 -7.16 -2.42
C GLU A 23 -5.69 -8.28 -1.57
N ARG A 24 -5.09 -9.48 -1.57
CA ARG A 24 -5.52 -10.60 -0.69
C ARG A 24 -5.34 -10.30 0.80
N LEU A 25 -4.42 -9.40 1.16
CA LEU A 25 -4.20 -8.93 2.53
C LEU A 25 -5.13 -7.76 2.91
N GLY A 26 -6.03 -7.35 2.01
CA GLY A 26 -7.01 -6.28 2.22
C GLY A 26 -6.50 -4.88 1.86
N PHE A 27 -5.39 -4.77 1.14
CA PHE A 27 -4.94 -3.50 0.58
C PHE A 27 -5.69 -3.18 -0.73
N ARG A 28 -5.80 -1.90 -1.05
CA ARG A 28 -6.34 -1.40 -2.32
C ARG A 28 -5.42 -0.36 -2.92
N ILE A 29 -5.30 -0.34 -4.25
CA ILE A 29 -4.54 0.68 -4.98
C ILE A 29 -5.22 2.04 -4.82
N VAL A 30 -4.43 3.10 -4.59
CA VAL A 30 -4.91 4.49 -4.45
C VAL A 30 -4.16 5.50 -5.31
N SER A 31 -3.16 5.06 -6.07
CA SER A 31 -2.45 5.89 -7.06
C SER A 31 -2.55 5.29 -8.45
N ASP A 32 -2.16 6.08 -9.44
CA ASP A 32 -1.77 5.56 -10.74
C ASP A 32 -0.42 4.82 -10.66
N GLU A 33 -0.10 4.05 -11.69
CA GLU A 33 1.20 3.41 -11.85
C GLU A 33 2.30 4.46 -12.09
N TYR A 34 3.43 4.32 -11.39
CA TYR A 34 4.61 5.15 -11.57
C TYR A 34 5.89 4.30 -11.54
N LEU A 35 6.96 4.81 -12.14
CA LEU A 35 8.26 4.14 -12.13
C LEU A 35 9.05 4.52 -10.88
N ASP A 36 9.48 3.51 -10.12
CA ASP A 36 10.46 3.65 -9.04
C ASP A 36 11.64 2.72 -9.32
N ALA A 37 12.84 3.28 -9.37
CA ALA A 37 14.06 2.60 -9.81
C ALA A 37 13.93 1.82 -11.14
N GLY A 38 13.07 2.29 -12.05
CA GLY A 38 12.80 1.64 -13.34
C GLY A 38 11.80 0.48 -13.29
N ILE A 39 11.17 0.23 -12.15
CA ILE A 39 10.16 -0.81 -11.96
C ILE A 39 8.79 -0.14 -11.73
N PRO A 40 7.70 -0.63 -12.35
CA PRO A 40 6.35 -0.14 -12.09
C PRO A 40 5.90 -0.38 -10.65
N HIS A 41 5.42 0.67 -9.99
CA HIS A 41 4.91 0.68 -8.62
C HIS A 41 3.56 1.42 -8.53
N VAL A 42 2.83 1.14 -7.45
CA VAL A 42 1.60 1.82 -7.03
C VAL A 42 1.58 2.00 -5.51
N ASP A 43 0.89 3.03 -5.05
CA ASP A 43 0.52 3.19 -3.64
C ASP A 43 -0.71 2.36 -3.33
N MET A 44 -0.70 1.71 -2.17
CA MET A 44 -1.82 0.93 -1.66
C MET A 44 -2.12 1.25 -0.21
N VAL A 45 -3.41 1.19 0.17
CA VAL A 45 -3.85 1.40 1.56
C VAL A 45 -4.72 0.25 2.05
N ARG A 46 -4.67 -0.02 3.35
CA ARG A 46 -5.58 -0.92 4.06
C ARG A 46 -6.10 -0.25 5.31
N ASN A 47 -7.40 -0.33 5.56
CA ASN A 47 -7.96 0.16 6.82
C ASN A 47 -7.87 -0.94 7.89
N SER A 48 -7.36 -0.61 9.07
CA SER A 48 -7.42 -1.46 10.26
C SER A 48 -8.80 -1.31 10.88
N GLN A 49 -9.57 -2.41 10.96
CA GLN A 49 -10.84 -2.44 11.69
C GLN A 49 -10.61 -2.41 13.21
#